data_AF-A0A817MMZ9-F1
#
_entry.id   AF-A0A817MMZ9-F1
#
_cell.length_a   1.000
_cell.length_b   1.000
_cell.length_c   1.000
_cell.angle_alpha   90.00
_cell.angle_beta   90.00
_cell.angle_gamma   90.00
#
_symmetry.space_group_name_H-M   'P 1'
#
loop_
_entity.id
_entity.type
_entity.pdbx_description
1 polymer ?
#
loop_
_entity_poly.entity_id
_entity_poly.type
_entity_poly.pdbx_seq_one_letter_code
_entity_poly.pdbx_strand_id
1 'polypeptide(L)'
;MVGEAFFSSIATLCSLAQSTISDNLYIFNQTTLITGSAVSYAELMAHADAALNQFKLNTLAEFRRALLLIQLHTDAMFSTARGNADLYTYQLVSNITQADRIDFHSVPTMYGNCSCALNDYCQQQVYMYSNGNESTYEIKFPIPNVFIGCFVTQSVLQSTLECFFNKTCLNAVQAEISSAQSINVSVLDSNLARFSSEMFIGTLINALMVDRWAQTVQYSQYYVQCAPELCTYTFTARNNALYILTTVIGLIGGLKVILKGIGSLIYGLILYQMQPRITTNNRAGKFY
;
A
#
# COMPACT_ATOMS: atom_id res chain seq x y z
N MET A 1 17.63 33.32 -7.97
CA MET A 1 17.80 32.49 -6.75
C MET A 1 16.50 31.82 -6.29
N VAL A 2 15.30 32.42 -6.46
CA VAL A 2 14.01 31.78 -6.08
C VAL A 2 13.68 30.53 -6.90
N GLY A 3 13.90 30.55 -8.22
CA GLY A 3 13.65 29.39 -9.08
C GLY A 3 14.52 28.17 -8.73
N GLU A 4 15.80 28.39 -8.42
CA GLU A 4 16.71 27.34 -7.97
C GLU A 4 16.23 26.69 -6.67
N ALA A 5 15.84 27.49 -5.68
CA ALA A 5 15.32 26.99 -4.41
C ALA A 5 14.04 26.15 -4.62
N PHE A 6 13.12 26.60 -5.49
CA PHE A 6 11.89 25.87 -5.80
C PHE A 6 12.17 24.47 -6.35
N PHE A 7 13.00 24.36 -7.40
CA PHE A 7 13.33 23.06 -8.01
C PHE A 7 14.18 22.19 -7.09
N SER A 8 15.12 22.78 -6.37
CA SER A 8 15.90 22.06 -5.36
C SER A 8 14.99 21.46 -4.31
N SER A 9 13.99 22.19 -3.81
CA SER A 9 13.04 21.67 -2.83
C SER A 9 12.22 20.50 -3.38
N ILE A 10 11.72 20.58 -4.62
CA ILE A 10 11.02 19.44 -5.26
C ILE A 10 11.95 18.23 -5.36
N ALA A 11 13.19 18.42 -5.82
CA ALA A 11 14.16 17.33 -5.93
C ALA A 11 14.48 16.70 -4.57
N THR A 12 14.66 17.50 -3.53
CA THR A 12 14.87 17.01 -2.16
C THR A 12 13.67 16.23 -1.64
N LEU A 13 12.45 16.70 -1.88
CA LEU A 13 11.22 16.01 -1.46
C LEU A 13 11.06 14.67 -2.20
N CYS A 14 11.38 14.63 -3.49
CA CYS A 14 11.43 13.40 -4.27
C CYS A 14 12.48 12.42 -3.74
N SER A 15 13.69 12.90 -3.43
CA SER A 15 14.75 12.07 -2.85
C SER A 15 14.36 11.52 -1.48
N LEU A 16 13.67 12.32 -0.65
CA LEU A 16 13.16 11.88 0.64
C LEU A 16 12.11 10.78 0.47
N ALA A 17 11.16 10.95 -0.46
CA ALA A 17 10.16 9.93 -0.76
C ALA A 17 10.83 8.63 -1.25
N GLN A 18 11.80 8.73 -2.16
CA GLN A 18 12.56 7.59 -2.67
C GLN A 18 13.30 6.84 -1.55
N SER A 19 14.03 7.56 -0.68
CA SER A 19 14.71 6.95 0.47
C SER A 19 13.73 6.26 1.39
N THR A 20 12.62 6.93 1.73
CA THR A 20 11.60 6.36 2.62
C THR A 20 11.00 5.08 2.05
N ILE A 21 10.71 5.05 0.74
CA ILE A 21 10.21 3.86 0.07
C ILE A 21 11.26 2.74 0.10
N SER A 22 12.52 3.06 -0.20
CA SER A 22 13.62 2.08 -0.19
C SER A 22 13.82 1.46 1.19
N ASP A 23 13.82 2.28 2.24
CA ASP A 23 14.03 1.83 3.62
C ASP A 23 12.87 0.96 4.11
N ASN A 24 11.63 1.36 3.80
CA ASN A 24 10.47 0.55 4.13
C ASN A 24 10.42 -0.74 3.30
N LEU A 25 10.86 -0.71 2.04
CA LEU A 25 10.89 -1.89 1.18
C LEU A 25 11.89 -2.92 1.69
N TYR A 26 13.03 -2.48 2.25
CA TYR A 26 13.98 -3.34 2.92
C TYR A 26 13.33 -4.09 4.09
N ILE A 27 12.57 -3.40 4.94
CA ILE A 27 11.83 -4.02 6.06
C ILE A 27 10.75 -4.95 5.53
N PHE A 28 10.00 -4.54 4.51
CA PHE A 28 8.94 -5.34 3.90
C PHE A 28 9.47 -6.67 3.35
N ASN A 29 10.65 -6.66 2.71
CA ASN A 29 11.28 -7.87 2.18
C ASN A 29 11.73 -8.87 3.27
N GLN A 30 11.75 -8.45 4.54
CA GLN A 30 12.03 -9.33 5.68
C GLN A 30 10.75 -9.93 6.28
N THR A 31 9.56 -9.51 5.82
CA THR A 31 8.29 -10.05 6.30
C THR A 31 8.00 -11.41 5.67
N THR A 32 7.47 -12.33 6.47
CA THR A 32 7.09 -13.68 6.02
C THR A 32 5.66 -13.98 6.45
N LEU A 33 4.93 -14.68 5.59
CA LEU A 33 3.60 -15.18 5.92
C LEU A 33 3.74 -16.52 6.65
N ILE A 34 3.22 -16.59 7.88
CA ILE A 34 3.23 -17.81 8.69
C ILE A 34 1.79 -18.31 8.81
N THR A 35 1.52 -19.51 8.30
CA THR A 35 0.21 -20.17 8.40
C THR A 35 0.37 -21.58 8.97
N GLY A 36 -0.61 -22.04 9.76
CA GLY A 36 -0.61 -23.41 10.30
C GLY A 36 -0.93 -24.50 9.28
N SER A 37 -1.46 -24.10 8.11
CA SER A 37 -1.81 -24.96 6.99
C SER A 37 -1.67 -24.18 5.68
N ALA A 38 -1.63 -24.90 4.55
CA ALA A 38 -1.78 -24.26 3.24
C ALA A 38 -3.14 -23.54 3.16
N VAL A 39 -3.10 -22.28 2.74
CA VAL A 39 -4.30 -21.46 2.54
C VAL A 39 -4.75 -21.48 1.09
N SER A 40 -6.02 -21.12 0.86
CA SER A 40 -6.57 -20.97 -0.48
C SER A 40 -5.94 -19.79 -1.24
N TYR A 41 -6.11 -19.77 -2.57
CA TYR A 41 -5.68 -18.64 -3.40
C TYR A 41 -6.28 -17.31 -2.94
N ALA A 42 -7.58 -17.31 -2.63
CA ALA A 42 -8.30 -16.11 -2.20
C ALA A 42 -7.75 -15.58 -0.86
N GLU A 43 -7.45 -16.47 0.09
CA GLU A 43 -6.85 -16.09 1.38
C GLU A 43 -5.43 -15.55 1.18
N LEU A 44 -4.61 -16.17 0.32
CA LEU A 44 -3.27 -15.66 0.03
C LEU A 44 -3.31 -14.26 -0.58
N MET A 45 -4.22 -14.04 -1.54
CA MET A 45 -4.44 -12.73 -2.15
C MET A 45 -4.86 -11.69 -1.11
N ALA A 46 -5.80 -12.04 -0.21
CA ALA A 46 -6.23 -11.16 0.87
C ALA A 46 -5.08 -10.80 1.82
N HIS A 47 -4.22 -11.77 2.17
CA HIS A 47 -3.02 -11.52 2.97
C HIS A 47 -2.03 -10.60 2.23
N ALA A 48 -1.80 -10.82 0.94
CA ALA A 48 -0.91 -9.98 0.13
C ALA A 48 -1.43 -8.54 0.02
N ASP A 49 -2.73 -8.37 -0.24
CA ASP A 49 -3.39 -7.06 -0.31
C ASP A 49 -3.30 -6.32 1.03
N ALA A 50 -3.56 -7.02 2.15
CA ALA A 50 -3.44 -6.45 3.48
C ALA A 50 -1.99 -6.02 3.77
N ALA A 51 -1.01 -6.86 3.44
CA ALA A 51 0.41 -6.56 3.61
C ALA A 51 0.84 -5.35 2.77
N LEU A 52 0.44 -5.27 1.51
CA LEU A 52 0.74 -4.14 0.63
C LEU A 52 0.08 -2.85 1.13
N ASN A 53 -1.17 -2.92 1.59
CA ASN A 53 -1.86 -1.75 2.14
C ASN A 53 -1.19 -1.25 3.42
N GLN A 54 -0.79 -2.16 4.31
CA GLN A 54 -0.04 -1.81 5.50
C GLN A 54 1.31 -1.16 5.15
N PHE A 55 2.02 -1.73 4.18
CA PHE A 55 3.27 -1.17 3.66
C PHE A 55 3.09 0.28 3.17
N LYS A 56 2.07 0.53 2.34
CA LYS A 56 1.75 1.88 1.83
C LYS A 56 1.46 2.85 2.97
N LEU A 57 0.63 2.45 3.94
CA LEU A 57 0.25 3.31 5.07
C LEU A 57 1.45 3.64 5.95
N ASN A 58 2.27 2.64 6.28
CA ASN A 58 3.47 2.83 7.10
C ASN A 58 4.49 3.73 6.40
N THR A 59 4.77 3.47 5.11
CA THR A 59 5.70 4.27 4.31
C THR A 59 5.25 5.72 4.23
N LEU A 60 3.95 5.96 4.01
CA LEU A 60 3.39 7.31 3.98
C LEU A 60 3.48 8.00 5.34
N ALA A 61 3.23 7.28 6.43
CA ALA A 61 3.32 7.82 7.79
C ALA A 61 4.76 8.23 8.14
N GLU A 62 5.74 7.39 7.82
CA GLU A 62 7.17 7.68 8.02
C GLU A 62 7.61 8.90 7.21
N PHE A 63 7.24 8.95 5.93
CA PHE A 63 7.52 10.09 5.07
C PHE A 63 6.94 11.40 5.63
N ARG A 64 5.66 11.37 6.05
CA ARG A 64 4.99 12.54 6.64
C ARG A 64 5.67 13.02 7.91
N ARG A 65 6.13 12.08 8.76
CA ARG A 65 6.88 12.41 9.97
C ARG A 65 8.19 13.12 9.63
N ALA A 66 8.94 12.60 8.66
CA ALA A 66 10.17 13.24 8.20
C ALA A 66 9.91 14.63 7.60
N LEU A 67 8.87 14.77 6.76
CA LEU A 67 8.48 16.05 6.17
C LEU A 67 8.10 17.09 7.25
N LEU A 68 7.32 16.68 8.25
CA LEU A 68 6.92 17.57 9.34
C LEU A 68 8.12 18.03 10.17
N LEU A 69 9.11 17.16 10.40
CA LEU A 69 10.36 17.54 11.05
C LEU A 69 11.14 18.56 10.22
N ILE A 70 11.20 18.38 8.89
CA ILE A 70 11.85 19.34 7.99
C ILE A 70 11.13 20.68 8.07
N GLN A 71 9.80 20.70 7.97
CA GLN A 71 9.01 21.94 8.07
C GLN A 71 9.27 22.67 9.39
N LEU A 72 9.14 21.95 10.52
CA LEU A 72 9.39 22.51 11.85
C LEU A 72 10.80 23.12 11.98
N HIS A 73 11.81 22.50 11.37
CA HIS A 73 13.17 23.00 11.42
C HIS A 73 13.39 24.18 10.47
N THR A 74 12.80 24.14 9.27
CA THR A 74 12.88 25.26 8.33
C THR A 74 12.15 26.49 8.82
N ASP A 75 11.06 26.31 9.56
CA ASP A 75 10.26 27.41 10.12
C ASP A 75 11.04 28.18 11.20
N ALA A 76 11.95 27.50 11.89
CA ALA A 76 12.81 28.09 12.90
C ALA A 76 14.08 28.77 12.34
N MET A 77 14.33 28.71 11.03
CA MET A 77 15.55 29.21 10.39
C MET A 77 15.28 30.31 9.37
N PHE A 78 16.26 31.20 9.15
CA PHE A 78 16.21 32.12 8.02
C PHE A 78 16.29 31.36 6.70
N SER A 79 15.31 31.57 5.84
CA SER A 79 15.25 30.99 4.51
C SER A 79 16.40 31.55 3.67
N THR A 80 17.24 30.68 3.12
CA THR A 80 18.34 31.08 2.21
C THR A 80 17.82 31.73 0.93
N ALA A 81 16.55 31.50 0.59
CA ALA A 81 15.85 32.18 -0.50
C ALA A 81 15.36 33.59 -0.13
N ARG A 82 15.66 34.09 1.08
CA ARG A 82 15.16 35.36 1.66
C ARG A 82 13.62 35.44 1.69
N GLY A 83 13.00 34.27 1.79
CA GLY A 83 11.54 34.14 1.73
C GLY A 83 10.84 34.65 2.98
N ASN A 84 11.42 34.43 4.17
CA ASN A 84 10.79 34.72 5.46
C ASN A 84 11.26 36.00 6.14
N ALA A 85 12.54 36.34 6.04
CA ALA A 85 13.07 37.59 6.59
C ALA A 85 14.33 38.03 5.85
N ASP A 86 14.52 39.35 5.80
CA ASP A 86 15.74 39.99 5.34
C ASP A 86 16.65 40.33 6.53
N LEU A 87 17.94 40.06 6.34
CA LEU A 87 18.98 40.36 7.32
C LEU A 87 19.74 41.61 6.87
N TYR A 88 19.77 42.60 7.74
CA TYR A 88 20.50 43.85 7.52
C TYR A 88 21.58 44.02 8.58
N THR A 89 22.72 44.53 8.16
CA THR A 89 23.75 45.01 9.09
C THR A 89 23.87 46.51 8.95
N TYR A 90 24.05 47.18 10.09
CA TYR A 90 24.32 48.61 10.14
C TYR A 90 25.54 48.83 11.03
N GLN A 91 26.48 49.62 10.52
CA GLN A 91 27.67 50.00 11.25
C GLN A 91 27.37 51.32 11.95
N LEU A 92 27.23 51.26 13.28
CA LEU A 92 27.12 52.46 14.10
C LEU A 92 28.53 52.91 14.46
N VAL A 93 28.99 53.98 13.82
CA VAL A 93 30.24 54.65 14.21
C VAL A 93 29.93 55.56 15.40
N SER A 94 30.34 55.13 16.59
CA SER A 94 30.30 55.99 17.78
C SER A 94 31.43 57.01 17.73
N ASN A 95 31.10 58.29 17.55
CA ASN A 95 32.07 59.39 17.60
C ASN A 95 32.75 59.53 18.98
N ILE A 96 32.23 58.88 20.03
CA ILE A 96 32.69 59.03 21.41
C ILE A 96 33.69 57.92 21.81
N THR A 97 33.53 56.71 21.28
CA THR A 97 34.34 55.55 21.70
C THR A 97 35.27 55.00 20.61
N GLN A 98 35.17 55.48 19.36
CA GLN A 98 35.87 54.91 18.19
C GLN A 98 35.69 53.38 18.06
N ALA A 99 34.65 52.83 18.69
CA ALA A 99 34.34 51.41 18.63
C ALA A 99 33.35 51.19 17.48
N ASP A 100 33.76 50.39 16.50
CA ASP A 100 32.87 49.90 15.47
C ASP A 100 31.95 48.82 16.05
N ARG A 101 30.66 49.12 16.15
CA ARG A 101 29.63 48.14 16.48
C ARG A 101 28.87 47.79 15.21
N ILE A 102 28.96 46.52 14.81
CA ILE A 102 28.11 45.93 13.78
C ILE A 102 26.92 45.34 14.50
N ASP A 103 25.75 45.87 14.20
CA ASP A 103 24.50 45.31 14.69
C ASP A 103 23.79 44.54 13.58
N PHE A 104 23.11 43.47 13.98
CA PHE A 104 22.34 42.61 13.10
C PHE A 104 20.84 42.86 13.34
N HIS A 105 20.12 43.18 12.28
CA HIS A 105 18.67 43.28 12.27
C HIS A 105 18.08 42.21 11.38
N SER A 106 16.95 41.65 11.81
CA SER A 106 16.08 40.85 10.94
C SER A 106 14.75 41.57 10.80
N VAL A 107 14.25 41.67 9.57
CA VAL A 107 12.94 42.24 9.26
C VAL A 107 12.15 41.17 8.53
N PRO A 108 10.94 40.82 8.98
CA PRO A 108 10.13 39.80 8.31
C PRO A 108 9.74 40.27 6.92
N THR A 109 9.80 39.35 5.95
CA THR A 109 9.31 39.59 4.61
C THR A 109 7.79 39.73 4.63
N MET A 110 7.28 40.63 3.78
CA MET A 110 5.85 40.90 3.62
C MET A 110 5.41 40.49 2.22
N TYR A 111 4.41 39.63 2.13
CA TYR A 111 3.73 39.30 0.87
C TYR A 111 2.35 39.96 0.88
N GLY A 112 2.24 41.12 0.24
CA GLY A 112 1.06 41.98 0.39
C GLY A 112 0.86 42.40 1.84
N ASN A 113 -0.34 42.13 2.39
CA ASN A 113 -0.67 42.42 3.79
C ASN A 113 -0.31 41.27 4.75
N CYS A 114 0.40 40.24 4.28
CA CYS A 114 0.73 39.06 5.06
C CYS A 114 2.20 39.10 5.50
N SER A 115 2.43 39.07 6.81
CA SER A 115 3.77 39.09 7.41
C SER A 115 4.27 37.70 7.76
N CYS A 116 5.49 37.37 7.34
CA CYS A 116 6.14 36.11 7.71
C CYS A 116 6.51 36.00 9.19
N ALA A 117 6.42 37.08 9.98
CA ALA A 117 6.53 36.99 11.44
C ALA A 117 5.24 36.50 12.11
N LEU A 118 4.11 36.56 11.41
CA LEU A 118 2.78 36.27 11.97
C LEU A 118 2.10 35.07 11.31
N ASN A 119 2.48 34.74 10.07
CA ASN A 119 1.86 33.68 9.32
C ASN A 119 2.85 33.04 8.32
N ASP A 120 3.14 31.77 8.53
CA ASP A 120 4.08 31.00 7.70
C ASP A 120 3.51 30.66 6.31
N TYR A 121 2.20 30.83 6.12
CA TYR A 121 1.48 30.57 4.87
C TYR A 121 1.44 31.78 3.94
N CYS A 122 2.08 32.90 4.30
CA CYS A 122 2.13 34.04 3.38
C CYS A 122 2.84 33.66 2.09
N GLN A 123 2.20 34.00 0.98
CA GLN A 123 2.71 33.68 -0.34
C GLN A 123 2.28 34.71 -1.38
N GLN A 124 2.97 34.70 -2.51
CA GLN A 124 2.70 35.52 -3.67
C GLN A 124 2.96 34.72 -4.94
N GLN A 125 2.12 34.97 -5.94
CA GLN A 125 2.27 34.45 -7.30
C GLN A 125 3.62 34.89 -7.89
N VAL A 126 4.33 33.96 -8.51
CA VAL A 126 5.58 34.25 -9.21
C VAL A 126 5.30 34.85 -10.60
N TYR A 127 6.02 35.92 -10.92
CA TYR A 127 5.97 36.60 -12.21
C TYR A 127 7.35 36.63 -12.84
N MET A 128 7.40 36.52 -14.17
CA MET A 128 8.57 36.88 -14.94
C MET A 128 8.55 38.38 -15.21
N TYR A 129 9.70 39.01 -15.04
CA TYR A 129 9.87 40.44 -15.24
C TYR A 129 10.78 40.69 -16.44
N SER A 130 10.44 41.68 -17.27
CA SER A 130 11.40 42.25 -18.21
C SER A 130 12.36 43.13 -17.44
N ASN A 131 13.65 43.09 -17.81
CA ASN A 131 14.51 44.23 -17.52
C ASN A 131 14.01 45.37 -18.41
N GLY A 132 13.32 46.35 -17.82
CA GLY A 132 12.97 47.59 -18.53
C GLY A 132 14.20 48.47 -18.70
N ASN A 133 14.00 49.76 -18.96
CA ASN A 133 15.06 50.74 -18.70
C ASN A 133 15.42 50.63 -17.21
N GLU A 134 16.71 50.76 -16.86
CA GLU A 134 17.42 50.33 -15.62
C GLU A 134 16.76 50.60 -14.25
N SER A 135 15.61 51.26 -14.19
CA SER A 135 14.90 51.69 -12.98
C SER A 135 13.53 51.05 -12.75
N THR A 136 12.94 50.33 -13.72
CA THR A 136 11.57 49.76 -13.58
C THR A 136 11.47 48.34 -14.14
N TYR A 137 11.03 47.40 -13.29
CA TYR A 137 10.70 46.03 -13.69
C TYR A 137 9.25 45.96 -14.16
N GLU A 138 9.02 45.56 -15.41
CA GLU A 138 7.67 45.34 -15.95
C GLU A 138 7.33 43.85 -15.88
N ILE A 139 6.12 43.53 -15.41
CA ILE A 139 5.61 42.15 -15.39
C ILE A 139 5.33 41.72 -16.83
N LYS A 140 5.99 40.65 -17.29
CA LYS A 140 5.72 40.04 -18.59
C LYS A 140 4.57 39.04 -18.53
N PHE A 141 4.68 38.05 -17.65
CA PHE A 141 3.65 37.04 -17.46
C PHE A 141 3.79 36.35 -16.08
N PRO A 142 2.68 35.88 -15.49
CA PRO A 142 2.72 34.98 -14.33
C PRO A 142 3.13 33.57 -14.77
N ILE A 143 3.86 32.85 -13.91
CA ILE A 143 4.05 31.41 -14.06
C ILE A 143 2.87 30.71 -13.39
N PRO A 144 1.92 30.10 -14.13
CA PRO A 144 0.65 29.63 -13.57
C PRO A 144 0.83 28.79 -12.31
N ASN A 145 0.16 29.22 -11.23
CA ASN A 145 0.08 28.48 -9.97
C ASN A 145 1.46 28.08 -9.37
N VAL A 146 2.48 28.92 -9.56
CA VAL A 146 3.76 28.83 -8.86
C VAL A 146 3.88 29.99 -7.88
N PHE A 147 4.18 29.66 -6.63
CA PHE A 147 4.23 30.61 -5.53
C PHE A 147 5.62 30.70 -4.91
N ILE A 148 5.94 31.90 -4.43
CA ILE A 148 6.99 32.16 -3.44
C ILE A 148 6.30 32.54 -2.13
N GLY A 149 6.90 32.23 -0.98
CA GLY A 149 6.35 32.59 0.31
C GLY A 149 7.41 32.62 1.40
N CYS A 150 6.95 32.68 2.66
CA CYS A 150 7.84 32.69 3.82
C CYS A 150 8.83 31.51 3.78
N PHE A 151 8.28 30.32 3.56
CA PHE A 151 9.06 29.10 3.48
C PHE A 151 8.93 28.46 2.10
N VAL A 152 10.08 28.03 1.57
CA VAL A 152 10.15 27.39 0.25
C VAL A 152 9.34 26.10 0.23
N THR A 153 9.47 25.27 1.26
CA THR A 153 8.68 24.04 1.40
C THR A 153 7.18 24.33 1.34
N GLN A 154 6.71 25.35 2.06
CA GLN A 154 5.29 25.67 2.14
C GLN A 154 4.74 26.24 0.83
N SER A 155 5.50 27.11 0.16
CA SER A 155 5.12 27.67 -1.14
C SER A 155 5.19 26.64 -2.27
N VAL A 156 6.16 25.73 -2.25
CA VAL A 156 6.23 24.57 -3.17
C VAL A 156 5.01 23.68 -3.01
N LEU A 157 4.63 23.32 -1.77
CA LEU A 157 3.47 22.46 -1.51
C LEU A 157 2.14 23.06 -2.03
N GLN A 158 2.03 24.39 -2.04
CA GLN A 158 0.88 25.13 -2.54
C GLN A 158 0.95 25.46 -4.04
N SER A 159 2.08 25.19 -4.68
CA SER A 159 2.25 25.36 -6.12
C SER A 159 1.77 24.14 -6.90
N THR A 160 1.64 24.29 -8.22
CA THR A 160 1.34 23.21 -9.16
C THR A 160 2.48 23.06 -10.16
N LEU A 161 2.41 22.00 -10.99
CA LEU A 161 3.34 21.79 -12.09
C LEU A 161 2.74 22.19 -13.45
N GLU A 162 1.69 23.01 -13.46
CA GLU A 162 0.90 23.32 -14.66
C GLU A 162 1.75 23.77 -15.86
N CYS A 163 2.71 24.66 -15.62
CA CYS A 163 3.61 25.15 -16.68
C CYS A 163 4.45 24.03 -17.32
N PHE A 164 4.75 22.94 -16.59
CA PHE A 164 5.53 21.80 -17.11
C PHE A 164 4.74 20.89 -18.04
N PHE A 165 3.40 20.99 -18.02
CA PHE A 165 2.51 20.31 -18.96
C PHE A 165 2.08 21.22 -20.13
N ASN A 166 2.43 22.51 -20.06
CA ASN A 166 2.03 23.50 -21.07
C ASN A 166 3.24 24.01 -21.86
N LYS A 167 3.37 23.55 -23.12
CA LYS A 167 4.46 23.92 -24.03
C LYS A 167 4.60 25.43 -24.21
N THR A 168 3.49 26.16 -24.27
CA THR A 168 3.49 27.62 -24.45
C THR A 168 4.08 28.31 -23.23
N CYS A 169 3.66 27.90 -22.03
CA CYS A 169 4.21 28.43 -20.78
C CYS A 169 5.71 28.14 -20.67
N LEU A 170 6.11 26.88 -20.89
CA LEU A 170 7.50 26.47 -20.81
C LEU A 170 8.39 27.22 -21.80
N ASN A 171 7.93 27.41 -23.04
CA ASN A 171 8.65 28.19 -24.05
C ASN A 171 8.80 29.67 -23.64
N ALA A 172 7.75 30.26 -23.05
CA ALA A 172 7.81 31.64 -22.55
C ALA A 172 8.85 31.77 -21.43
N VAL A 173 8.87 30.84 -20.48
CA VAL A 173 9.88 30.77 -19.41
C VAL A 173 11.29 30.63 -19.99
N GLN A 174 11.47 29.73 -20.97
CA GLN A 174 12.77 29.49 -21.61
C GLN A 174 13.30 30.72 -22.37
N ALA A 175 12.41 31.49 -23.01
CA ALA A 175 12.78 32.72 -23.70
C ALA A 175 13.35 33.77 -22.73
N GLU A 176 12.80 33.88 -21.53
CA GLU A 176 13.28 34.82 -20.50
C GLU A 176 14.55 34.36 -19.79
N ILE A 177 14.72 33.04 -19.59
CA ILE A 177 15.89 32.47 -18.91
C ILE A 177 17.12 32.40 -19.84
N SER A 178 16.98 32.70 -21.13
CA SER A 178 18.00 32.52 -22.19
C SER A 178 19.38 33.15 -21.89
N SER A 179 20.17 32.45 -21.08
CA SER A 179 21.62 32.42 -21.15
C SER A 179 22.03 31.44 -22.26
N ALA A 180 23.28 31.52 -22.74
CA ALA A 180 23.80 30.83 -23.93
C ALA A 180 23.68 29.28 -23.96
N GLN A 181 23.04 28.64 -22.99
CA GLN A 181 22.75 27.22 -22.95
C GLN A 181 21.23 27.02 -22.95
N SER A 182 20.67 26.62 -24.10
CA SER A 182 19.29 26.16 -24.18
C SER A 182 19.11 24.96 -23.24
N ILE A 183 18.26 25.09 -22.23
CA ILE A 183 17.93 23.97 -21.35
C ILE A 183 17.02 23.04 -22.16
N ASN A 184 17.45 21.80 -22.39
CA ASN A 184 16.65 20.81 -23.09
C ASN A 184 15.54 20.31 -22.14
N VAL A 185 14.44 21.05 -22.06
CA VAL A 185 13.26 20.67 -21.27
C VAL A 185 12.15 20.22 -22.19
N SER A 186 11.74 18.96 -22.06
CA SER A 186 10.53 18.46 -22.71
C SER A 186 9.32 18.62 -21.79
N VAL A 187 8.17 18.91 -22.37
CA VAL A 187 6.88 18.96 -21.67
C VAL A 187 6.55 17.57 -21.12
N LEU A 188 5.98 17.51 -19.92
CA LEU A 188 5.50 16.28 -19.31
C LEU A 188 4.24 15.78 -20.03
N ASP A 189 4.14 14.46 -20.24
CA ASP A 189 2.97 13.86 -20.88
C ASP A 189 1.84 13.65 -19.86
N SER A 190 0.75 14.40 -20.06
CA SER A 190 -0.48 14.30 -19.26
C SER A 190 -1.13 12.91 -19.31
N ASN A 191 -0.89 12.12 -20.35
CA ASN A 191 -1.54 10.80 -20.51
C ASN A 191 -0.87 9.70 -19.68
N LEU A 192 0.39 9.91 -19.28
CA LEU A 192 1.17 8.96 -18.49
C LEU A 192 1.00 9.19 -16.97
N ALA A 193 0.71 10.42 -16.57
CA ALA A 193 0.57 10.81 -15.18
C ALA A 193 -0.79 10.40 -14.61
N ARG A 194 -0.81 9.81 -13.40
CA ARG A 194 -2.05 9.65 -12.63
C ARG A 194 -2.62 11.00 -12.18
N PHE A 195 -1.76 12.01 -12.11
CA PHE A 195 -2.05 13.29 -11.49
C PHE A 195 -2.27 14.37 -12.56
N SER A 196 -3.28 15.21 -12.34
CA SER A 196 -3.56 16.37 -13.20
C SER A 196 -2.47 17.43 -13.08
N SER A 197 -2.25 18.20 -14.14
CA SER A 197 -1.33 19.35 -14.17
C SER A 197 -1.74 20.46 -13.19
N GLU A 198 -3.02 20.57 -12.89
CA GLU A 198 -3.59 21.56 -11.94
C GLU A 198 -3.52 21.09 -10.48
N MET A 199 -3.05 19.87 -10.24
CA MET A 199 -2.95 19.33 -8.90
C MET A 199 -1.80 19.99 -8.12
N PHE A 200 -2.06 20.35 -6.87
CA PHE A 200 -1.04 20.87 -5.98
C PHE A 200 0.08 19.84 -5.76
N ILE A 201 1.32 20.32 -5.72
CA ILE A 201 2.49 19.51 -5.41
C ILE A 201 2.35 18.87 -4.02
N GLY A 202 1.69 19.54 -3.08
CA GLY A 202 1.35 18.96 -1.78
C GLY A 202 0.51 17.68 -1.88
N THR A 203 -0.37 17.56 -2.88
CA THR A 203 -1.13 16.33 -3.12
C THR A 203 -0.25 15.23 -3.70
N LEU A 204 0.66 15.57 -4.63
CA LEU A 204 1.66 14.63 -5.16
C LEU A 204 2.53 14.05 -4.04
N ILE A 205 3.02 14.93 -3.17
CA ILE A 205 3.86 14.58 -2.02
C ILE A 205 3.11 13.72 -1.02
N ASN A 206 1.82 14.00 -0.78
CA ASN A 206 0.95 13.13 0.03
C ASN A 206 0.67 11.75 -0.59
N ALA A 207 1.04 11.54 -1.85
CA ALA A 207 1.02 10.25 -2.53
C ALA A 207 2.44 9.69 -2.78
N LEU A 208 3.45 10.19 -2.05
CA LEU A 208 4.87 9.84 -2.21
C LEU A 208 5.44 10.09 -3.61
N MET A 209 4.74 10.90 -4.42
CA MET A 209 5.03 11.12 -5.84
C MET A 209 5.08 9.80 -6.64
N VAL A 210 4.38 8.75 -6.15
CA VAL A 210 4.26 7.45 -6.81
C VAL A 210 3.00 7.42 -7.66
N ASP A 211 3.17 7.20 -8.96
CA ASP A 211 2.05 7.07 -9.89
C ASP A 211 1.20 5.82 -9.59
N ARG A 212 1.84 4.63 -9.58
CA ARG A 212 1.15 3.34 -9.44
C ARG A 212 1.95 2.37 -8.59
N TRP A 213 1.23 1.67 -7.72
CA TRP A 213 1.75 0.52 -6.98
C TRP A 213 1.35 -0.76 -7.72
N ALA A 214 2.32 -1.55 -8.14
CA ALA A 214 2.08 -2.85 -8.75
C ALA A 214 2.48 -3.97 -7.78
N GLN A 215 1.71 -5.06 -7.79
CA GLN A 215 2.04 -6.28 -7.04
C GLN A 215 1.80 -7.50 -7.91
N THR A 216 2.50 -8.58 -7.60
CA THR A 216 2.33 -9.86 -8.27
C THR A 216 2.42 -10.96 -7.22
N VAL A 217 1.40 -11.82 -7.15
CA VAL A 217 1.32 -12.92 -6.18
C VAL A 217 1.44 -14.24 -6.93
N GLN A 218 2.39 -15.08 -6.52
CA GLN A 218 2.66 -16.38 -7.16
C GLN A 218 2.16 -17.53 -6.28
N TYR A 219 0.89 -17.91 -6.45
CA TYR A 219 0.28 -18.97 -5.64
C TYR A 219 0.93 -20.34 -5.82
N SER A 220 1.38 -20.67 -7.03
CA SER A 220 2.07 -21.93 -7.30
C SER A 220 3.35 -22.08 -6.46
N GLN A 221 4.15 -21.02 -6.36
CA GLN A 221 5.36 -21.00 -5.53
C GLN A 221 5.02 -21.11 -4.04
N TYR A 222 3.99 -20.40 -3.58
CA TYR A 222 3.49 -20.53 -2.21
C TYR A 222 3.06 -21.96 -1.88
N TYR A 223 2.24 -22.57 -2.74
CA TYR A 223 1.70 -23.91 -2.48
C TYR A 223 2.81 -24.97 -2.42
N VAL A 224 3.85 -24.88 -3.26
CA VAL A 224 4.99 -25.80 -3.22
C VAL A 224 5.74 -25.72 -1.89
N GLN A 225 5.84 -24.54 -1.28
CA GLN A 225 6.52 -24.34 0.01
C GLN A 225 5.67 -24.76 1.21
N CYS A 226 4.34 -24.61 1.11
CA CYS A 226 3.41 -24.84 2.22
C CYS A 226 2.61 -26.15 2.10
N ALA A 227 2.86 -26.96 1.06
CA ALA A 227 2.16 -28.22 0.86
C ALA A 227 2.42 -29.18 2.04
N PRO A 228 1.37 -29.81 2.60
CA PRO A 228 1.55 -30.78 3.66
C PRO A 228 2.29 -32.01 3.15
N GLU A 229 3.28 -32.51 3.90
CA GLU A 229 3.97 -33.77 3.59
C GLU A 229 3.02 -34.97 3.61
N LEU A 230 1.99 -34.90 4.44
CA LEU A 230 0.99 -35.96 4.64
C LEU A 230 -0.42 -35.38 4.52
N CYS A 231 -1.14 -35.80 3.49
CA CYS A 231 -2.57 -35.50 3.37
C CYS A 231 -3.37 -36.53 4.19
N THR A 232 -4.02 -36.09 5.25
CA THR A 232 -4.99 -36.91 5.98
C THR A 232 -6.40 -36.62 5.45
N TYR A 233 -7.07 -37.66 4.95
CA TYR A 233 -8.48 -37.58 4.59
C TYR A 233 -9.31 -38.13 5.76
N THR A 234 -10.36 -37.43 6.15
CA THR A 234 -11.37 -37.94 7.07
C THR A 234 -12.56 -38.43 6.26
N PHE A 235 -12.75 -39.76 6.21
CA PHE A 235 -13.98 -40.35 5.69
C PHE A 235 -15.10 -40.09 6.70
N THR A 236 -15.85 -39.01 6.50
CA THR A 236 -17.15 -38.84 7.16
C THR A 236 -18.18 -39.67 6.39
N ALA A 237 -18.20 -40.98 6.64
CA ALA A 237 -19.36 -41.77 6.25
C ALA A 237 -20.57 -41.21 7.01
N ARG A 238 -21.43 -40.47 6.31
CA ARG A 238 -22.79 -40.16 6.80
C ARG A 238 -23.58 -41.45 6.82
N ASN A 239 -23.25 -42.35 7.75
CA ASN A 239 -24.10 -43.47 8.09
C ASN A 239 -25.34 -42.87 8.73
N ASN A 240 -26.35 -42.64 7.89
CA ASN A 240 -27.65 -42.13 8.31
C ASN A 240 -28.13 -43.02 9.46
N ALA A 241 -28.66 -42.45 10.54
CA ALA A 241 -29.12 -43.23 11.70
C ALA A 241 -30.10 -44.35 11.29
N LEU A 242 -30.87 -44.09 10.23
CA LEU A 242 -31.70 -45.07 9.52
C LEU A 242 -30.92 -46.29 9.00
N TYR A 243 -29.77 -46.09 8.38
CA TYR A 243 -28.91 -47.18 7.86
C TYR A 243 -28.39 -48.08 8.98
N ILE A 244 -27.97 -47.48 10.11
CA ILE A 244 -27.53 -48.24 11.29
C ILE A 244 -28.69 -49.05 11.86
N LEU A 245 -29.87 -48.42 12.01
CA LEU A 245 -31.07 -49.08 12.53
C LEU A 245 -31.53 -50.25 11.64
N THR A 246 -31.59 -50.06 10.32
CA THR A 246 -31.99 -51.12 9.38
C THR A 246 -31.00 -52.28 9.38
N THR A 247 -29.71 -52.00 9.54
CA THR A 247 -28.68 -53.04 9.60
C THR A 247 -28.83 -53.88 10.86
N VAL A 248 -29.06 -53.26 12.03
CA VAL A 248 -29.28 -53.98 13.29
C VAL A 248 -30.56 -54.82 13.25
N ILE A 249 -31.67 -54.26 12.74
CA ILE A 249 -32.94 -54.99 12.59
C ILE A 249 -32.77 -56.18 11.63
N GLY A 250 -32.08 -55.98 10.50
CA GLY A 250 -31.79 -57.03 9.53
C GLY A 250 -30.97 -58.18 10.13
N LEU A 251 -29.99 -57.85 10.99
CA LEU A 251 -29.10 -58.84 11.61
C LEU A 251 -29.83 -59.68 12.68
N ILE A 252 -30.64 -59.03 13.53
CA ILE A 252 -31.48 -59.72 14.53
C ILE A 252 -32.55 -60.58 13.85
N GLY A 253 -33.19 -60.04 12.81
CA GLY A 253 -34.20 -60.75 12.03
C GLY A 253 -33.62 -61.97 11.33
N GLY A 254 -32.50 -61.81 10.62
CA GLY A 254 -31.81 -62.88 9.92
C GLY A 254 -31.37 -64.00 10.87
N LEU A 255 -30.78 -63.64 12.03
CA LEU A 255 -30.33 -64.61 13.01
C LEU A 255 -31.49 -65.47 13.54
N LYS A 256 -32.65 -64.88 13.83
CA LYS A 256 -33.83 -65.63 14.30
C LYS A 256 -34.36 -66.61 13.25
N VAL A 257 -34.39 -66.19 11.98
CA VAL A 257 -34.87 -67.05 10.89
C VAL A 257 -33.93 -68.24 10.68
N ILE A 258 -32.62 -68.00 10.67
CA ILE A 258 -31.60 -69.05 10.52
C ILE A 258 -31.70 -70.05 11.69
N LEU A 259 -31.78 -69.57 12.93
CA LEU A 259 -31.86 -70.44 14.11
C LEU A 259 -33.11 -71.33 14.10
N LYS A 260 -34.27 -70.78 13.70
CA LYS A 260 -35.52 -71.53 13.57
C LYS A 260 -35.46 -72.57 12.46
N GLY A 261 -34.85 -72.22 11.32
CA GLY A 261 -34.64 -73.16 10.21
C GLY A 261 -33.77 -74.34 10.61
N ILE A 262 -32.63 -74.06 11.25
CA ILE A 262 -31.72 -75.09 11.76
C ILE A 262 -32.43 -75.95 12.82
N GLY A 263 -33.15 -75.34 13.76
CA GLY A 263 -33.91 -76.08 14.78
C GLY A 263 -34.95 -77.02 14.19
N SER A 264 -35.67 -76.58 13.15
CA SER A 264 -36.68 -77.41 12.47
C SER A 264 -36.05 -78.57 11.68
N LEU A 265 -34.88 -78.34 11.07
CA LEU A 265 -34.11 -79.40 10.40
C LEU A 265 -33.60 -80.45 11.38
N ILE A 266 -33.06 -80.02 12.52
CA ILE A 266 -32.59 -80.92 13.58
C ILE A 266 -33.76 -81.74 14.14
N TYR A 267 -34.91 -81.11 14.41
CA TYR A 267 -36.10 -81.83 14.89
C TYR A 267 -36.59 -82.88 13.89
N GLY A 268 -36.63 -82.54 12.59
CA GLY A 268 -36.96 -83.49 11.52
C GLY A 268 -35.99 -84.67 11.43
N LEU A 269 -34.69 -84.42 11.59
CA LEU A 269 -33.66 -85.48 11.61
C LEU A 269 -33.80 -86.41 12.82
N ILE A 270 -34.15 -85.88 13.99
CA ILE A 270 -34.38 -86.69 15.20
C ILE A 270 -35.62 -87.57 15.03
N LEU A 271 -36.72 -87.02 14.51
CA LEU A 271 -37.94 -87.80 14.24
C LEU A 271 -37.73 -88.88 13.18
N TYR A 272 -36.91 -88.60 12.15
CA TYR A 272 -36.54 -89.58 11.13
C TYR A 272 -35.74 -90.76 11.70
N GLN A 273 -34.86 -90.52 12.68
CA GLN A 273 -34.12 -91.60 13.35
C GLN A 273 -34.96 -92.40 14.36
N MET A 274 -36.06 -91.84 14.87
CA MET A 274 -36.92 -92.48 15.87
C MET A 274 -38.07 -93.32 15.28
N GLN A 275 -38.23 -93.43 13.95
CA GLN A 275 -39.19 -94.35 13.36
C GLN A 275 -38.74 -95.81 13.54
N PRO A 276 -39.52 -96.68 14.21
CA PRO A 276 -39.18 -98.10 14.33
C PRO A 276 -39.31 -98.81 12.97
N ARG A 277 -38.30 -99.61 12.60
CA ARG A 277 -38.40 -100.59 11.51
C ARG A 277 -39.56 -101.54 11.82
N ILE A 278 -40.65 -101.45 11.07
CA ILE A 278 -41.71 -102.46 11.06
C ILE A 278 -41.12 -103.73 10.45
N THR A 279 -40.90 -104.75 11.28
CA THR A 279 -40.62 -106.12 10.84
C THR A 279 -41.92 -106.76 10.37
N THR A 280 -42.11 -106.87 9.05
CA THR A 280 -43.14 -107.76 8.49
C THR A 280 -42.64 -109.20 8.54
N ASN A 281 -43.12 -109.93 9.54
CA ASN A 281 -42.97 -111.37 9.66
C ASN A 281 -44.18 -112.02 8.97
N ASN A 282 -43.98 -112.70 7.83
CA ASN A 282 -45.03 -113.54 7.22
C ASN A 282 -44.46 -114.93 6.93
N ARG A 283 -44.83 -115.89 7.81
CA ARG A 283 -44.89 -117.33 7.54
C ARG A 283 -46.32 -117.79 7.85
N ALA A 284 -47.05 -118.15 6.80
CA ALA A 284 -48.17 -119.10 6.78
C ALA A 284 -48.26 -119.55 5.31
N GLY A 285 -48.41 -120.81 4.91
CA GLY A 285 -48.65 -122.09 5.54
C GLY A 285 -48.69 -123.12 4.39
N LYS A 286 -48.48 -124.39 4.70
CA LYS A 286 -48.28 -125.53 3.77
C LYS A 286 -49.59 -126.12 3.20
N PHE A 287 -49.39 -127.02 2.22
CA PHE A 287 -50.22 -128.16 1.76
C PHE A 287 -51.28 -127.80 0.70
N TYR A 288 -51.40 -128.46 -0.46
CA TYR A 288 -50.95 -129.78 -0.98
C TYR A 288 -50.37 -129.65 -2.40
#